data_AF-A0AAT9GIR0-F1
#
_entry.id   AF-A0AAT9GIR0-F1
#
_cell.length_a   1.000
_cell.length_b   1.000
_cell.length_c   1.000
_cell.angle_alpha   90.00
_cell.angle_beta   90.00
_cell.angle_gamma   90.00
#
_symmetry.space_group_name_H-M   'P 1'
#
loop_
_entity.id
_entity.type
_entity.pdbx_description
1 polymer ?
#
loop_
_entity_poly.entity_id
_entity_poly.type
_entity_poly.pdbx_seq_one_letter_code
_entity_poly.pdbx_strand_id
1 'polypeptide(L)'
;MRIIRWLLIGVRILVICFALYLLALIALPNLFFKNELSEQGTVTSMTYDPDKYELQLMSLDNNLPYKDYKTLSDSITQIKQLERIANFLSMDGWMLGFIGFHKQSEKSILFFDSSLRRHSLKEVPDTTYYIGLDGYYLKSDHSTFRRNDTTFLRFPVITKRDTIRKIIDGHFEVRPLSVDVQDLAEGINNPMNQKRELLIKVSKQQYKWFLIVFSPIAILLLLLFLWGVILQPIRILEDIANQEAFRKKTYKKLYFTTISLWGIVLLKIILSYSLSAYFSSYIDPAFHLRFYDFISESISYIIGGFITFSLAHAFRKGYQLQQDQNLTI
;
A
#
# COMPACT_ATOMS: atom_id res chain seq x y z
N MET A 1 -2.08 9.49 -42.45
CA MET A 1 -3.53 9.75 -42.17
C MET A 1 -4.34 8.52 -41.73
N ARG A 2 -4.21 7.33 -42.33
CA ARG A 2 -5.00 6.14 -41.94
C ARG A 2 -4.79 5.73 -40.47
N ILE A 3 -3.55 5.70 -39.98
CA ILE A 3 -3.21 5.27 -38.60
C ILE A 3 -3.83 6.21 -37.54
N ILE A 4 -3.78 7.52 -37.75
CA ILE A 4 -4.37 8.52 -36.84
C ILE A 4 -5.90 8.36 -36.74
N ARG A 5 -6.57 8.02 -37.84
CA ARG A 5 -8.02 7.71 -37.81
C ARG A 5 -8.32 6.47 -36.98
N TRP A 6 -7.56 5.39 -37.17
CA TRP A 6 -7.72 4.17 -36.38
C TRP A 6 -7.48 4.40 -34.88
N LEU A 7 -6.50 5.23 -34.55
CA LEU A 7 -6.18 5.54 -33.15
C LEU A 7 -7.25 6.43 -32.50
N LEU A 8 -7.80 7.41 -33.22
CA LEU A 8 -8.93 8.21 -32.75
C LEU A 8 -10.21 7.39 -32.58
N ILE A 9 -10.43 6.41 -33.46
CA ILE A 9 -11.54 5.45 -33.33
C ILE A 9 -11.33 4.60 -32.07
N GLY A 10 -10.13 4.08 -31.85
CA GLY A 10 -9.80 3.32 -30.64
C GLY A 10 -10.01 4.12 -29.35
N VAL A 11 -9.58 5.38 -29.31
CA VAL A 11 -9.78 6.27 -28.16
C VAL A 11 -11.27 6.57 -27.93
N ARG A 12 -12.05 6.83 -28.99
CA ARG A 12 -13.50 7.05 -28.87
C ARG A 12 -14.23 5.82 -28.37
N ILE A 13 -13.87 4.63 -28.85
CA ILE A 13 -14.42 3.36 -28.38
C ILE A 13 -14.08 3.18 -26.89
N LEU A 14 -12.84 3.43 -26.48
CA LEU A 14 -12.44 3.36 -25.07
C LEU A 14 -13.24 4.33 -24.18
N VAL A 15 -13.43 5.58 -24.64
CA VAL A 15 -14.22 6.58 -23.90
C VAL A 15 -15.69 6.16 -23.80
N ILE A 16 -16.27 5.62 -24.87
CA ILE A 16 -17.67 5.14 -24.87
C ILE A 16 -17.81 3.90 -23.98
N CYS A 17 -16.91 2.92 -24.10
CA CYS A 17 -16.89 1.74 -23.24
C CYS A 17 -16.72 2.13 -21.77
N PHE A 18 -15.87 3.12 -21.48
CA PHE A 18 -15.69 3.62 -20.12
C PHE A 18 -16.95 4.34 -19.60
N ALA A 19 -17.56 5.20 -20.41
CA ALA A 19 -18.82 5.86 -20.05
C ALA A 19 -19.93 4.84 -19.81
N LEU A 20 -20.06 3.82 -20.66
CA LEU A 20 -21.03 2.73 -20.49
C LEU A 20 -20.71 1.87 -19.26
N TYR A 21 -19.44 1.62 -18.97
CA TYR A 21 -19.01 0.91 -17.76
C TYR A 21 -19.38 1.69 -16.49
N LEU A 22 -19.14 3.01 -16.46
CA LEU A 22 -19.57 3.87 -15.35
C LEU A 22 -21.09 3.88 -15.21
N LEU A 23 -21.82 3.98 -16.33
CA LEU A 23 -23.27 3.96 -16.35
C LEU A 23 -23.81 2.60 -15.85
N ALA A 24 -23.15 1.50 -16.22
CA ALA A 24 -23.46 0.16 -15.72
C ALA A 24 -23.17 -0.02 -14.22
N LEU A 25 -22.06 0.55 -13.71
CA LEU A 25 -21.75 0.55 -12.28
C LEU A 25 -22.79 1.33 -11.47
N ILE A 26 -23.28 2.46 -12.01
CA ILE A 26 -24.30 3.29 -11.36
C ILE A 26 -25.69 2.63 -11.44
N ALA A 27 -26.07 2.11 -12.61
CA ALA A 27 -27.40 1.58 -12.85
C ALA A 27 -27.60 0.15 -12.32
N LEU A 28 -26.53 -0.65 -12.25
CA LEU A 28 -26.60 -2.08 -11.92
C LEU A 28 -25.53 -2.48 -10.87
N PRO A 29 -25.50 -1.83 -9.69
CA PRO A 29 -24.51 -2.17 -8.66
C PRO A 29 -24.63 -3.64 -8.23
N ASN A 30 -25.83 -4.22 -8.29
CA ASN A 30 -26.07 -5.61 -7.90
C ASN A 30 -25.51 -6.65 -8.87
N LEU A 31 -25.14 -6.30 -10.11
CA LEU A 31 -24.58 -7.25 -11.10
C LEU A 31 -23.09 -7.50 -10.88
N PHE A 32 -22.34 -6.49 -10.42
CA PHE A 32 -20.90 -6.60 -10.19
C PHE A 32 -20.54 -7.07 -8.77
N PHE A 33 -21.46 -6.93 -7.81
CA PHE A 33 -21.23 -7.28 -6.40
C PHE A 33 -22.03 -8.50 -5.93
N LYS A 34 -22.54 -9.32 -6.85
CA LYS A 34 -23.30 -10.54 -6.52
C LYS A 34 -22.40 -11.73 -6.20
N ASN A 35 -21.68 -11.66 -5.08
CA ASN A 35 -21.19 -12.85 -4.40
C ASN A 35 -21.80 -12.86 -2.99
N GLU A 36 -23.05 -13.31 -2.92
CA GLU A 36 -23.70 -13.74 -1.68
C GLU A 36 -23.09 -15.09 -1.28
N LEU A 37 -22.23 -15.08 -0.27
CA LEU A 37 -21.99 -16.25 0.55
C LEU A 37 -23.02 -16.22 1.68
N SER A 38 -23.83 -17.27 1.71
CA SER A 38 -24.87 -17.59 2.69
C SER A 38 -24.43 -17.30 4.13
N GLU A 39 -25.05 -16.30 4.77
CA GLU A 39 -24.89 -16.00 6.19
C GLU A 39 -25.66 -17.03 7.05
N GLN A 40 -24.94 -18.02 7.59
CA GLN A 40 -25.34 -18.71 8.81
C GLN A 40 -24.10 -18.97 9.67
N GLY A 41 -23.92 -18.21 10.73
CA GLY A 41 -22.85 -18.40 11.70
C GLY A 41 -23.03 -17.53 12.93
N THR A 42 -23.57 -18.11 13.99
CA THR A 42 -23.77 -17.51 15.32
C THR A 42 -22.43 -17.23 16.01
N VAL A 43 -22.26 -16.01 16.51
CA VAL A 43 -21.10 -15.57 17.28
C VAL A 43 -21.13 -16.20 18.68
N THR A 44 -20.11 -16.95 19.04
CA THR A 44 -19.81 -17.29 20.44
C THR A 44 -18.48 -16.63 20.80
N SER A 45 -18.54 -15.62 21.68
CA SER A 45 -17.36 -15.04 22.30
C SER A 45 -16.88 -15.96 23.44
N MET A 46 -15.61 -16.34 23.41
CA MET A 46 -14.92 -16.87 24.59
C MET A 46 -14.00 -15.78 25.15
N THR A 47 -14.25 -15.39 26.39
CA THR A 47 -13.35 -14.60 27.23
C THR A 47 -12.28 -15.53 27.78
N TYR A 48 -11.01 -15.28 27.45
CA TYR A 48 -9.85 -15.98 28.04
C TYR A 48 -9.03 -14.99 28.87
N ASP A 49 -8.78 -15.37 30.12
CA ASP A 49 -7.95 -14.66 31.11
C ASP A 49 -6.52 -15.19 30.99
N PRO A 50 -5.49 -14.35 30.75
CA PRO A 50 -4.12 -14.83 30.60
C PRO A 50 -3.60 -15.47 31.89
N ASP A 51 -3.27 -16.76 31.80
CA ASP A 51 -2.68 -17.48 32.93
C ASP A 51 -1.27 -16.96 33.27
N LYS A 52 -0.89 -17.12 34.54
CA LYS A 52 0.41 -16.80 35.20
C LYS A 52 1.70 -17.13 34.42
N TYR A 53 1.64 -17.87 33.31
CA TYR A 53 2.78 -18.32 32.52
C TYR A 53 3.29 -17.29 31.49
N GLU A 54 2.45 -16.38 30.99
CA GLU A 54 2.92 -15.27 30.12
C GLU A 54 3.84 -14.31 30.90
N LEU A 55 3.64 -14.19 32.22
CA LEU A 55 4.55 -13.47 33.13
C LEU A 55 5.90 -14.19 33.34
N GLN A 56 5.94 -15.52 33.23
CA GLN A 56 7.17 -16.32 33.38
C GLN A 56 8.05 -16.32 32.13
N LEU A 57 7.46 -16.17 30.93
CA LEU A 57 8.20 -15.97 29.69
C LEU A 57 9.00 -14.65 29.67
N MET A 58 8.74 -13.73 30.61
CA MET A 58 9.44 -12.45 30.74
C MET A 58 10.59 -12.47 31.78
N SER A 59 10.75 -13.54 32.56
CA SER A 59 11.88 -13.70 33.50
C SER A 59 12.74 -14.90 33.09
N LEU A 60 13.61 -14.71 32.10
CA LEU A 60 14.66 -15.68 31.81
C LEU A 60 15.68 -15.66 32.94
N ASP A 61 15.60 -16.63 33.84
CA ASP A 61 16.64 -16.89 34.83
C ASP A 61 17.85 -17.52 34.11
N ASN A 62 19.01 -16.87 34.21
CA ASN A 62 20.25 -17.30 33.55
C ASN A 62 20.82 -18.62 34.12
N ASN A 63 20.16 -19.20 35.13
CA ASN A 63 20.57 -20.44 35.79
C ASN A 63 19.86 -21.71 35.27
N LEU A 64 19.04 -21.61 34.21
CA LEU A 64 18.38 -22.77 33.63
C LEU A 64 19.39 -23.72 32.94
N PRO A 65 19.28 -25.05 33.14
CA PRO A 65 20.06 -26.03 32.38
C PRO A 65 19.86 -25.83 30.87
N TYR A 66 20.93 -25.98 30.09
CA TYR A 66 20.91 -25.74 28.63
C TYR A 66 19.78 -26.48 27.90
N LYS A 67 19.45 -27.70 28.34
CA LYS A 67 18.35 -28.50 27.76
C LYS A 67 17.00 -27.81 27.93
N ASP A 68 16.72 -27.31 29.14
CA ASP A 68 15.46 -26.64 29.47
C ASP A 68 15.38 -25.27 28.79
N TYR A 69 16.51 -24.54 28.75
CA TYR A 69 16.64 -23.31 27.97
C TYR A 69 16.37 -23.55 26.49
N LYS A 70 16.96 -24.59 25.89
CA LYS A 70 16.78 -24.93 24.47
C LYS A 70 15.32 -25.31 24.17
N THR A 71 14.70 -26.14 25.00
CA THR A 71 13.28 -26.49 24.86
C THR A 71 12.38 -25.26 24.95
N LEU A 72 12.66 -24.34 25.88
CA LEU A 72 11.92 -23.10 26.03
C LEU A 72 12.14 -22.15 24.84
N SER A 73 13.37 -22.02 24.37
CA SER A 73 13.74 -21.26 23.16
C SER A 73 13.07 -21.81 21.89
N ASP A 74 13.09 -23.12 21.69
CA ASP A 74 12.47 -23.79 20.54
C ASP A 74 10.94 -23.62 20.59
N SER A 75 10.34 -23.75 21.77
CA SER A 75 8.90 -23.50 21.99
C SER A 75 8.53 -22.04 21.70
N ILE A 76 9.30 -21.07 22.19
CA ILE A 76 9.11 -19.64 21.86
C ILE A 76 9.25 -19.40 20.35
N THR A 77 10.22 -20.03 19.71
CA THR A 77 10.44 -19.88 18.26
C THR A 77 9.26 -20.42 17.46
N GLN A 78 8.75 -21.58 17.86
CA GLN A 78 7.58 -22.18 17.24
C GLN A 78 6.31 -21.34 17.46
N ILE A 79 6.08 -20.83 18.67
CA ILE A 79 4.97 -19.92 18.97
C ILE A 79 5.07 -18.66 18.10
N LYS A 80 6.26 -18.04 18.01
CA LYS A 80 6.49 -16.88 17.13
C LYS A 80 6.22 -17.19 15.65
N GLN A 81 6.54 -18.39 15.18
CA GLN A 81 6.23 -18.81 13.81
C GLN A 81 4.72 -18.97 13.59
N LEU A 82 4.01 -19.58 14.53
CA LEU A 82 2.56 -19.74 14.47
C LEU A 82 1.82 -18.41 14.61
N GLU A 83 2.30 -17.51 15.47
CA GLU A 83 1.82 -16.14 15.56
C GLU A 83 2.02 -15.42 14.23
N ARG A 84 3.18 -15.55 13.58
CA ARG A 84 3.40 -14.97 12.24
C ARG A 84 2.41 -15.49 11.21
N ILE A 85 2.13 -16.80 11.22
CA ILE A 85 1.16 -17.41 10.30
C ILE A 85 -0.26 -16.92 10.62
N ALA A 86 -0.65 -16.84 11.89
CA ALA A 86 -1.96 -16.32 12.30
C ALA A 86 -2.11 -14.81 12.09
N ASN A 87 -1.00 -14.06 12.13
CA ASN A 87 -0.95 -12.63 11.83
C ASN A 87 -0.92 -12.36 10.32
N PHE A 88 -0.68 -13.38 9.49
CA PHE A 88 -0.79 -13.26 8.05
C PHE A 88 -2.28 -13.23 7.68
N LEU A 89 -2.75 -12.03 7.33
CA LEU A 89 -4.12 -11.84 6.89
C LEU A 89 -4.22 -12.21 5.41
N SER A 90 -4.78 -13.39 5.14
CA SER A 90 -5.20 -13.76 3.78
C SER A 90 -6.34 -12.84 3.37
N MET A 91 -6.05 -11.91 2.47
CA MET A 91 -7.00 -10.89 2.02
C MET A 91 -7.06 -10.87 0.50
N ASP A 92 -8.29 -10.82 0.00
CA ASP A 92 -8.56 -10.54 -1.40
C ASP A 92 -8.74 -9.04 -1.55
N GLY A 93 -7.99 -8.42 -2.46
CA GLY A 93 -8.07 -6.98 -2.60
C GLY A 93 -7.40 -6.46 -3.85
N TRP A 94 -7.54 -5.15 -4.04
CA TRP A 94 -6.79 -4.42 -5.04
C TRP A 94 -6.25 -3.14 -4.41
N MET A 95 -5.15 -2.67 -4.96
CA MET A 95 -4.41 -1.53 -4.44
C MET A 95 -4.23 -0.49 -5.54
N LEU A 96 -4.46 0.77 -5.19
CA LEU A 96 -4.28 1.92 -6.05
C LEU A 96 -3.24 2.86 -5.45
N GLY A 97 -1.97 2.66 -5.76
CA GLY A 97 -0.90 3.43 -5.15
C GLY A 97 -0.83 3.14 -3.65
N PHE A 98 -1.16 4.12 -2.80
CA PHE A 98 -1.06 3.99 -1.33
C PHE A 98 -2.32 3.47 -0.64
N ILE A 99 -3.44 3.38 -1.37
CA ILE A 99 -4.72 2.95 -0.81
C ILE A 99 -5.07 1.55 -1.30
N GLY A 100 -5.27 0.64 -0.36
CA GLY A 100 -5.74 -0.73 -0.57
C GLY A 100 -7.23 -0.85 -0.25
N PHE A 101 -7.94 -1.69 -0.98
CA PHE A 101 -9.29 -2.12 -0.65
C PHE A 101 -9.27 -3.63 -0.51
N HIS A 102 -9.42 -4.08 0.74
CA HIS A 102 -9.24 -5.48 1.09
C HIS A 102 -10.51 -6.06 1.69
N LYS A 103 -10.76 -7.31 1.35
CA LYS A 103 -11.79 -8.17 1.92
C LYS A 103 -11.09 -9.38 2.51
N GLN A 104 -11.25 -9.57 3.81
CA GLN A 104 -10.92 -10.81 4.47
C GLN A 104 -12.18 -11.68 4.47
N SER A 105 -12.15 -12.84 3.81
CA SER A 105 -13.32 -13.75 3.79
C SER A 105 -13.28 -14.76 4.94
N GLU A 106 -12.08 -15.06 5.44
CA GLU A 106 -11.82 -16.08 6.45
C GLU A 106 -10.84 -15.57 7.50
N LYS A 107 -11.11 -15.95 8.75
CA LYS A 107 -10.28 -15.60 9.89
C LYS A 107 -9.66 -16.86 10.47
N SER A 108 -8.34 -16.91 10.48
CA SER A 108 -7.61 -17.99 11.11
C SER A 108 -7.47 -17.70 12.61
N ILE A 109 -8.11 -18.53 13.43
CA ILE A 109 -8.03 -18.43 14.90
C ILE A 109 -7.13 -19.56 15.41
N LEU A 110 -6.17 -19.21 16.27
CA LEU A 110 -5.35 -20.17 17.00
C LEU A 110 -6.13 -20.71 18.21
N PHE A 111 -6.30 -22.03 18.28
CA PHE A 111 -6.86 -22.71 19.44
C PHE A 111 -5.75 -23.40 20.25
N PHE A 112 -5.81 -23.26 21.58
CA PHE A 112 -4.95 -23.98 22.52
C PHE A 112 -5.78 -25.03 23.26
N ASP A 113 -5.33 -26.29 23.26
CA ASP A 113 -5.86 -27.33 24.15
C ASP A 113 -5.25 -27.18 25.55
N SER A 114 -5.98 -27.67 26.56
CA SER A 114 -5.57 -27.89 27.95
C SER A 114 -4.20 -28.58 28.12
N SER A 115 -3.77 -29.39 27.14
CA SER A 115 -2.45 -30.05 27.14
C SER A 115 -1.32 -29.26 26.49
N LEU A 116 -1.59 -28.04 26.00
CA LEU A 116 -0.65 -27.16 25.30
C LEU A 116 0.03 -27.83 24.07
N ARG A 117 -0.52 -28.94 23.56
CA ARG A 117 0.03 -29.67 22.41
C ARG A 117 -0.95 -29.73 21.25
N ARG A 118 -0.41 -29.42 20.07
CA ARG A 118 -1.01 -29.41 18.72
C ARG A 118 -2.04 -28.30 18.48
N HIS A 119 -1.57 -27.33 17.70
CA HIS A 119 -2.29 -26.20 17.16
C HIS A 119 -3.08 -26.63 15.92
N SER A 120 -4.40 -26.41 15.91
CA SER A 120 -5.15 -26.32 14.67
C SER A 120 -5.49 -24.86 14.42
N LEU A 121 -5.18 -24.38 13.22
CA LEU A 121 -5.77 -23.17 12.68
C LEU A 121 -7.20 -23.54 12.31
N LYS A 122 -8.18 -22.88 12.93
CA LYS A 122 -9.57 -22.98 12.47
C LYS A 122 -9.89 -21.73 11.68
N GLU A 123 -10.28 -21.91 10.43
CA GLU A 123 -10.84 -20.85 9.61
C GLU A 123 -12.31 -20.67 9.99
N VAL A 124 -12.65 -19.47 10.44
CA VAL A 124 -14.03 -19.06 10.71
C VAL A 124 -14.44 -18.09 9.61
N PRO A 125 -15.60 -18.31 8.94
CA PRO A 125 -16.10 -17.37 7.96
C PRO A 125 -16.46 -16.07 8.69
N ASP A 126 -15.70 -15.03 8.41
CA ASP A 126 -15.88 -13.69 8.98
C ASP A 126 -15.48 -12.69 7.91
N THR A 127 -16.49 -12.09 7.25
CA THR A 127 -16.23 -11.13 6.18
C THR A 127 -15.97 -9.76 6.77
N THR A 128 -14.70 -9.40 6.90
CA THR A 128 -14.28 -8.05 7.31
C THR A 128 -13.74 -7.27 6.13
N TYR A 129 -14.13 -6.00 6.03
CA TYR A 129 -13.70 -5.08 4.98
C TYR A 129 -12.70 -4.07 5.55
N TYR A 130 -11.65 -3.81 4.79
CA TYR A 130 -10.58 -2.90 5.19
C TYR A 130 -10.29 -1.88 4.11
N ILE A 131 -9.92 -0.68 4.54
CA ILE A 131 -9.15 0.28 3.75
C ILE A 131 -7.71 0.18 4.20
N GLY A 132 -6.84 -0.25 3.31
CA GLY A 132 -5.40 -0.34 3.54
C GLY A 132 -4.71 0.98 3.23
N LEU A 133 -3.76 1.36 4.08
CA LEU A 133 -2.83 2.47 3.83
C LEU A 133 -1.41 1.90 3.83
N ASP A 134 -0.79 1.84 2.67
CA ASP A 134 0.58 1.34 2.50
C ASP A 134 1.63 2.42 2.82
N GLY A 135 2.87 2.00 3.02
CA GLY A 135 4.06 2.85 3.07
C GLY A 135 4.50 3.20 4.48
N TYR A 136 3.90 2.60 5.50
CA TYR A 136 4.19 2.92 6.89
C TYR A 136 5.35 2.10 7.43
N TYR A 137 6.14 2.75 8.26
CA TYR A 137 7.20 2.15 9.03
C TYR A 137 6.90 2.32 10.51
N LEU A 138 7.21 1.27 11.26
CA LEU A 138 7.17 1.32 12.70
C LEU A 138 8.51 1.87 13.22
N LYS A 139 8.48 2.63 14.33
CA LYS A 139 9.71 3.02 15.04
C LYS A 139 10.53 1.78 15.41
N SER A 140 11.86 1.90 15.34
CA SER A 140 12.78 0.76 15.44
C SER A 140 12.70 0.00 16.77
N ASP A 141 12.32 0.67 17.85
CA ASP A 141 12.19 0.12 19.19
C ASP A 141 10.76 -0.38 19.51
N HIS A 142 9.84 -0.26 18.57
CA HIS A 142 8.45 -0.70 18.71
C HIS A 142 8.21 -2.01 17.96
N SER A 143 7.21 -2.77 18.39
CA SER A 143 6.76 -3.98 17.69
C SER A 143 5.24 -4.10 17.74
N THR A 144 4.64 -4.72 16.73
CA THR A 144 3.20 -5.05 16.73
C THR A 144 3.00 -6.54 16.83
N PHE A 145 1.86 -6.94 17.41
CA PHE A 145 1.39 -8.32 17.41
C PHE A 145 -0.14 -8.32 17.42
N ARG A 146 -0.77 -9.34 16.83
CA ARG A 146 -2.24 -9.49 16.87
C ARG A 146 -2.63 -10.43 18.00
N ARG A 147 -3.70 -10.09 18.72
CA ARG A 147 -4.33 -10.95 19.73
C ARG A 147 -5.83 -10.72 19.70
N ASN A 148 -6.62 -11.78 19.68
CA ASN A 148 -8.10 -11.70 19.70
C ASN A 148 -8.67 -10.70 18.68
N ASP A 149 -8.18 -10.76 17.44
CA ASP A 149 -8.61 -9.86 16.34
C ASP A 149 -8.28 -8.37 16.49
N THR A 150 -7.50 -8.03 17.51
CA THR A 150 -7.04 -6.68 17.75
C THR A 150 -5.53 -6.65 17.58
N THR A 151 -5.02 -5.64 16.89
CA THR A 151 -3.59 -5.43 16.81
C THR A 151 -3.12 -4.60 18.00
N PHE A 152 -2.04 -5.02 18.63
CA PHE A 152 -1.43 -4.35 19.78
C PHE A 152 -0.08 -3.78 19.40
N LEU A 153 0.21 -2.61 19.97
CA LEU A 153 1.52 -1.97 19.91
C LEU A 153 2.26 -2.21 21.22
N ARG A 154 3.46 -2.77 21.12
CA ARG A 154 4.43 -2.87 22.21
C ARG A 154 5.50 -1.80 22.01
N PHE A 155 5.76 -1.01 23.05
CA PHE A 155 6.72 0.09 23.01
C PHE A 155 7.48 0.20 24.34
N PRO A 156 8.74 0.66 24.34
CA PRO A 156 9.53 0.81 25.54
C PRO A 156 9.16 2.09 26.29
N VAL A 157 9.05 1.99 27.61
CA VAL A 157 8.90 3.11 28.53
C VAL A 157 10.16 3.18 29.38
N ILE A 158 10.94 4.24 29.16
CA ILE A 158 12.20 4.46 29.89
C ILE A 158 11.85 5.14 31.21
N THR A 159 12.11 4.45 32.32
CA THR A 159 11.85 4.95 33.67
C THR A 159 13.05 5.71 34.23
N LYS A 160 14.27 5.30 33.87
CA LYS A 160 15.50 5.97 34.30
C LYS A 160 16.56 5.91 33.20
N ARG A 161 17.22 7.05 32.97
CA ARG A 161 18.35 7.16 32.04
C ARG A 161 19.57 7.68 32.78
N ASP A 162 20.54 6.80 33.03
CA ASP A 162 21.85 7.18 33.55
C ASP A 162 22.78 7.45 32.37
N THR A 163 23.00 8.73 32.06
CA THR A 163 23.86 9.18 30.96
C THR A 163 25.35 8.93 31.22
N ILE A 164 25.77 8.81 32.47
CA ILE A 164 27.17 8.61 32.85
C ILE A 164 27.53 7.12 32.74
N ARG A 165 26.64 6.23 33.20
CA ARG A 165 26.85 4.78 33.14
C ARG A 165 26.32 4.13 31.87
N LYS A 166 25.63 4.89 31.01
CA LYS A 166 24.90 4.39 29.82
C LYS A 166 23.90 3.27 30.15
N ILE A 167 23.34 3.29 31.37
CA ILE A 167 22.32 2.33 31.80
C ILE A 167 20.96 2.94 31.52
N ILE A 168 20.12 2.19 30.82
CA ILE A 168 18.74 2.55 30.52
C ILE A 168 17.87 1.51 31.23
N ASP A 169 17.18 1.93 32.30
CA ASP A 169 16.18 1.11 32.95
C ASP A 169 14.79 1.50 32.41
N GLY A 170 13.98 0.49 32.14
CA GLY A 170 12.64 0.66 31.60
C GLY A 170 11.88 -0.65 31.53
N HIS A 171 10.63 -0.55 31.11
CA HIS A 171 9.74 -1.69 30.85
C HIS A 171 9.09 -1.53 29.49
N PHE A 172 8.41 -2.58 29.01
CA PHE A 172 7.57 -2.47 27.82
C PHE A 172 6.13 -2.28 28.24
N GLU A 173 5.45 -1.33 27.62
CA GLU A 173 4.01 -1.20 27.71
C GLU A 173 3.36 -1.70 26.43
N VAL A 174 2.10 -2.11 26.57
CA VAL A 174 1.27 -2.65 25.50
C VAL A 174 -0.03 -1.87 25.45
N ARG A 175 -0.42 -1.41 24.27
CA ARG A 175 -1.71 -0.76 24.05
C ARG A 175 -2.40 -1.29 22.79
N PRO A 176 -3.73 -1.37 22.76
CA PRO A 176 -4.46 -1.74 21.54
C PRO A 176 -4.35 -0.61 20.49
N LEU A 177 -4.31 -1.01 19.22
CA LEU A 177 -4.38 -0.11 18.07
C LEU A 177 -5.80 -0.09 17.50
N SER A 178 -6.19 1.07 16.96
CA SER A 178 -7.46 1.25 16.26
C SER A 178 -7.44 0.68 14.83
N VAL A 179 -6.28 0.25 14.36
CA VAL A 179 -6.04 -0.30 13.02
C VAL A 179 -5.35 -1.65 13.13
N ASP A 180 -5.63 -2.51 12.16
CA ASP A 180 -4.84 -3.72 11.97
C ASP A 180 -3.56 -3.41 11.19
N VAL A 181 -2.54 -4.24 11.35
CA VAL A 181 -1.23 -4.03 10.71
C VAL A 181 -0.85 -5.30 9.98
N GLN A 182 -0.51 -5.16 8.71
CA GLN A 182 0.02 -6.24 7.88
C GLN A 182 1.47 -5.91 7.50
N ASP A 183 2.37 -6.83 7.80
CA ASP A 183 3.75 -6.74 7.33
C ASP A 183 3.78 -7.14 5.84
N LEU A 184 4.35 -6.28 4.98
CA LEU A 184 4.50 -6.59 3.57
C LEU A 184 5.72 -7.49 3.35
N ALA A 185 5.62 -8.39 2.36
CA ALA A 185 6.62 -9.42 2.10
C ALA A 185 8.00 -8.89 1.64
N GLU A 186 8.15 -7.57 1.48
CA GLU A 186 9.41 -6.94 1.10
C GLU A 186 10.39 -6.92 2.29
N GLY A 187 11.29 -7.91 2.32
CA GLY A 187 12.47 -7.92 3.20
C GLY A 187 12.29 -8.72 4.49
N ILE A 188 12.30 -10.05 4.37
CA ILE A 188 12.22 -11.01 5.48
C ILE A 188 13.38 -10.84 6.50
N ASN A 189 14.45 -10.14 6.12
CA ASN A 189 15.71 -10.15 6.87
C ASN A 189 15.85 -9.05 7.94
N ASN A 190 14.95 -8.05 8.00
CA ASN A 190 15.00 -7.05 9.08
C ASN A 190 13.60 -6.51 9.46
N PRO A 191 13.00 -6.94 10.58
CA PRO A 191 11.68 -6.50 11.00
C PRO A 191 11.59 -4.99 11.28
N MET A 192 12.72 -4.30 11.52
CA MET A 192 12.78 -2.86 11.79
C MET A 192 12.73 -1.98 10.53
N ASN A 193 12.86 -2.58 9.35
CA ASN A 193 12.79 -1.89 8.05
C ASN A 193 11.72 -2.46 7.12
N GLN A 194 10.79 -3.25 7.67
CA GLN A 194 9.67 -3.77 6.89
C GLN A 194 8.64 -2.67 6.69
N LYS A 195 8.30 -2.45 5.42
CA LYS A 195 7.16 -1.64 5.00
C LYS A 195 5.89 -2.35 5.46
N ARG A 196 4.94 -1.58 5.97
CA ARG A 196 3.70 -2.11 6.56
C ARG A 196 2.50 -1.41 5.96
N GLU A 197 1.43 -2.18 5.85
CA GLU A 197 0.12 -1.69 5.49
C GLU A 197 -0.74 -1.57 6.77
N LEU A 198 -1.34 -0.39 6.96
CA LEU A 198 -2.30 -0.13 8.03
C LEU A 198 -3.71 -0.38 7.52
N LEU A 199 -4.42 -1.29 8.15
CA LEU A 199 -5.73 -1.78 7.73
C LEU A 199 -6.81 -1.20 8.64
N ILE A 200 -7.59 -0.29 8.08
CA ILE A 200 -8.69 0.38 8.78
C ILE A 200 -9.97 -0.40 8.53
N LYS A 201 -10.53 -1.00 9.59
CA LYS A 201 -11.81 -1.71 9.53
C LYS A 201 -12.92 -0.74 9.13
N VAL A 202 -13.70 -1.10 8.11
CA VAL A 202 -14.82 -0.29 7.63
C VAL A 202 -16.08 -1.14 7.47
N SER A 203 -17.24 -0.48 7.54
CA SER A 203 -18.50 -1.17 7.27
C SER A 203 -18.58 -1.58 5.79
N LYS A 204 -19.35 -2.64 5.50
CA LYS A 204 -19.64 -3.08 4.12
C LYS A 204 -20.15 -1.94 3.23
N GLN A 205 -20.96 -1.04 3.81
CA GLN A 205 -21.51 0.10 3.08
C GLN A 205 -20.46 1.16 2.79
N GLN A 206 -19.61 1.50 3.77
CA GLN A 206 -18.47 2.40 3.55
C GLN A 206 -17.54 1.83 2.47
N TYR A 207 -17.18 0.55 2.57
CA TYR A 207 -16.34 -0.13 1.59
C TYR A 207 -16.91 -0.01 0.16
N LYS A 208 -18.20 -0.31 -0.03
CA LYS A 208 -18.88 -0.16 -1.32
C LYS A 208 -18.84 1.29 -1.82
N TRP A 209 -19.10 2.26 -0.95
CA TRP A 209 -19.03 3.68 -1.29
C TRP A 209 -17.62 4.07 -1.76
N PHE A 210 -16.59 3.67 -1.02
CA PHE A 210 -15.21 3.93 -1.41
C PHE A 210 -14.88 3.30 -2.77
N LEU A 211 -15.26 2.05 -3.02
CA LEU A 211 -15.05 1.42 -4.33
C LEU A 211 -15.73 2.18 -5.48
N ILE A 212 -16.99 2.56 -5.30
CA ILE A 212 -17.76 3.29 -6.33
C ILE A 212 -17.14 4.66 -6.61
N VAL A 213 -16.61 5.34 -5.60
CA VAL A 213 -16.00 6.66 -5.76
C VAL A 213 -14.57 6.58 -6.32
N PHE A 214 -13.75 5.65 -5.84
CA PHE A 214 -12.34 5.57 -6.23
C PHE A 214 -12.12 4.84 -7.55
N SER A 215 -12.98 3.89 -7.94
CA SER A 215 -12.89 3.20 -9.24
C SER A 215 -12.90 4.13 -10.46
N PRO A 216 -13.85 5.08 -10.64
CA PRO A 216 -13.82 6.01 -11.76
C PRO A 216 -12.56 6.90 -11.76
N ILE A 217 -12.10 7.32 -10.58
CA ILE A 217 -10.89 8.14 -10.42
C ILE A 217 -9.67 7.33 -10.86
N ALA A 218 -9.55 6.08 -10.41
CA ALA A 218 -8.48 5.16 -10.79
C ALA A 218 -8.41 4.97 -12.31
N ILE A 219 -9.56 4.72 -12.94
CA ILE A 219 -9.62 4.50 -14.39
C ILE A 219 -9.31 5.80 -15.14
N LEU A 220 -9.80 6.95 -14.69
CA LEU A 220 -9.45 8.24 -15.27
C LEU A 220 -7.95 8.51 -15.20
N LEU A 221 -7.32 8.26 -14.04
CA LEU A 221 -5.87 8.38 -13.86
C LEU A 221 -5.10 7.43 -14.79
N LEU A 222 -5.57 6.19 -14.95
CA LEU A 222 -4.99 5.22 -15.87
C LEU A 222 -5.09 5.68 -17.33
N LEU A 223 -6.22 6.23 -17.75
CA LEU A 223 -6.40 6.77 -19.10
C LEU A 223 -5.50 7.98 -19.35
N LEU A 224 -5.37 8.88 -18.37
CA LEU A 224 -4.45 10.02 -18.43
C LEU A 224 -2.98 9.55 -18.51
N PHE A 225 -2.62 8.52 -17.74
CA PHE A 225 -1.30 7.89 -17.79
C PHE A 225 -1.00 7.32 -19.19
N LEU A 226 -1.89 6.48 -19.72
CA LEU A 226 -1.73 5.90 -21.05
C LEU A 226 -1.65 6.97 -22.14
N TRP A 227 -2.47 8.01 -22.04
CA TRP A 227 -2.44 9.11 -22.99
C TRP A 227 -1.14 9.93 -22.92
N GLY A 228 -0.69 10.31 -21.72
CA GLY A 228 0.46 11.20 -21.52
C GLY A 228 1.82 10.52 -21.65
N VAL A 229 1.95 9.32 -21.08
CA VAL A 229 3.22 8.59 -20.95
C VAL A 229 3.46 7.62 -22.10
N ILE A 230 2.41 7.00 -22.66
CA ILE A 230 2.58 6.02 -23.75
C ILE A 230 2.28 6.64 -25.10
N LEU A 231 1.11 7.28 -25.26
CA LEU A 231 0.67 7.73 -26.57
C LEU A 231 1.42 8.97 -27.08
N GLN A 232 1.80 9.91 -26.21
CA GLN A 232 2.55 11.09 -26.66
C GLN A 232 3.94 10.74 -27.22
N PRO A 233 4.76 9.89 -26.57
CA PRO A 233 6.02 9.45 -27.16
C PRO A 233 5.87 8.80 -28.53
N ILE A 234 4.88 7.93 -28.72
CA ILE A 234 4.59 7.31 -30.03
C ILE A 234 4.32 8.39 -31.09
N ARG A 235 3.52 9.40 -30.75
CA ARG A 235 3.22 10.52 -31.66
C ARG A 235 4.43 11.41 -31.93
N ILE A 236 5.38 11.51 -31.01
CA ILE A 236 6.64 12.23 -31.23
C ILE A 236 7.52 11.44 -32.20
N LEU A 237 7.60 10.12 -32.03
CA LEU A 237 8.32 9.25 -32.97
C LEU A 237 7.71 9.30 -34.37
N GLU A 238 6.38 9.34 -34.50
CA GLU A 238 5.71 9.54 -35.79
C GLU A 238 6.05 10.91 -36.42
N ASP A 239 6.04 11.99 -35.64
CA ASP A 239 6.45 13.31 -36.13
C ASP A 239 7.91 13.28 -36.64
N ILE A 240 8.81 12.62 -35.91
CA ILE A 240 10.23 12.48 -36.30
C ILE A 240 10.36 11.66 -37.59
N ALA A 241 9.65 10.53 -37.70
CA ALA A 241 9.68 9.66 -38.89
C ALA A 241 9.17 10.39 -40.14
N ASN A 242 8.22 11.31 -39.99
CA ASN A 242 7.70 12.13 -41.07
C ASN A 242 8.56 13.39 -41.36
N GLN A 243 9.76 13.50 -40.78
CA GLN A 243 10.65 14.66 -40.91
C GLN A 243 10.06 15.96 -40.34
N GLU A 244 9.09 15.85 -39.42
CA GLU A 244 8.40 16.97 -38.78
C GLU A 244 8.88 17.20 -37.34
N ALA A 245 10.09 16.73 -36.99
CA ALA A 245 10.62 16.72 -35.63
C ALA A 245 10.57 18.10 -34.95
N PHE A 246 10.91 19.16 -35.66
CA PHE A 246 11.03 20.51 -35.11
C PHE A 246 9.75 21.33 -35.22
N ARG A 247 8.56 20.72 -35.21
CA ARG A 247 7.30 21.48 -35.19
C ARG A 247 6.93 21.97 -33.79
N LYS A 248 6.18 23.08 -33.74
CA LYS A 248 5.60 23.61 -32.49
C LYS A 248 4.77 22.58 -31.71
N LYS A 249 4.10 21.69 -32.43
CA LYS A 249 3.29 20.61 -31.82
C LYS A 249 4.16 19.56 -31.14
N THR A 250 5.29 19.19 -31.72
CA THR A 250 6.16 18.09 -31.25
C THR A 250 6.82 18.42 -29.91
N TYR A 251 7.43 19.60 -29.77
CA TYR A 251 8.03 19.99 -28.48
C TYR A 251 6.96 20.18 -27.38
N LYS A 252 5.74 20.60 -27.73
CA LYS A 252 4.62 20.68 -26.78
C LYS A 252 4.18 19.30 -26.29
N LYS A 253 4.16 18.28 -27.15
CA LYS A 253 3.90 16.88 -26.74
C LYS A 253 4.96 16.42 -25.74
N LEU A 254 6.25 16.73 -25.97
CA LEU A 254 7.35 16.40 -25.04
C LEU A 254 7.18 17.07 -23.67
N TYR A 255 6.80 18.36 -23.62
CA TYR A 255 6.46 19.03 -22.35
C TYR A 255 5.28 18.37 -21.66
N PHE A 256 4.25 17.96 -22.41
CA PHE A 256 3.10 17.26 -21.81
C PHE A 256 3.50 15.92 -21.21
N THR A 257 4.36 15.15 -21.88
CA THR A 257 4.94 13.91 -21.32
C THR A 257 5.76 14.19 -20.06
N THR A 258 6.58 15.24 -20.06
CA THR A 258 7.33 15.67 -18.86
C THR A 258 6.40 15.93 -17.68
N ILE A 259 5.37 16.75 -17.90
CA ILE A 259 4.39 17.11 -16.87
C ILE A 259 3.63 15.88 -16.39
N SER A 260 3.32 14.94 -17.29
CA SER A 260 2.64 13.69 -16.93
C SER A 260 3.52 12.82 -16.02
N LEU A 261 4.80 12.65 -16.37
CA LEU A 261 5.76 11.87 -15.58
C LEU A 261 5.95 12.46 -14.18
N TRP A 262 6.25 13.76 -14.07
CA TRP A 262 6.41 14.41 -12.76
C TRP A 262 5.08 14.54 -12.01
N GLY A 263 3.97 14.72 -12.73
CA GLY A 263 2.63 14.80 -12.17
C GLY A 263 2.22 13.52 -11.44
N ILE A 264 2.61 12.35 -11.95
CA ILE A 264 2.39 11.05 -11.28
C ILE A 264 3.15 11.01 -9.95
N VAL A 265 4.42 11.41 -9.93
CA VAL A 265 5.25 11.43 -8.71
C VAL A 265 4.66 12.39 -7.67
N LEU A 266 4.26 13.58 -8.12
CA LEU A 266 3.67 14.59 -7.23
C LEU A 266 2.32 14.13 -6.69
N LEU A 267 1.45 13.58 -7.55
CA LEU A 267 0.15 13.03 -7.14
C LEU A 267 0.32 11.91 -6.12
N LYS A 268 1.30 11.03 -6.31
CA LYS A 268 1.66 9.94 -5.40
C LYS A 268 1.97 10.46 -3.99
N ILE A 269 2.83 11.49 -3.91
CA ILE A 269 3.19 12.15 -2.65
C ILE A 269 1.98 12.83 -2.01
N ILE A 270 1.25 13.66 -2.78
CA ILE A 270 0.08 14.40 -2.29
C ILE A 270 -0.98 13.45 -1.71
N LEU A 271 -1.30 12.37 -2.43
CA LEU A 271 -2.30 11.40 -1.98
C LEU A 271 -1.87 10.72 -0.68
N SER A 272 -0.62 10.30 -0.56
CA SER A 272 -0.14 9.62 0.65
C SER A 272 -0.22 10.52 1.89
N TYR A 273 0.27 11.76 1.81
CA TYR A 273 0.19 12.70 2.93
C TYR A 273 -1.23 13.17 3.22
N SER A 274 -2.07 13.36 2.20
CA SER A 274 -3.47 13.75 2.39
C SER A 274 -4.29 12.65 3.06
N LEU A 275 -4.09 11.38 2.66
CA LEU A 275 -4.73 10.23 3.29
C LEU A 275 -4.21 10.02 4.71
N SER A 276 -2.90 10.15 4.94
CA SER A 276 -2.31 10.09 6.28
C SER A 276 -2.90 11.15 7.21
N ALA A 277 -3.08 12.39 6.72
CA ALA A 277 -3.73 13.45 7.47
C ALA A 277 -5.22 13.15 7.75
N TYR A 278 -5.95 12.67 6.74
CA TYR A 278 -7.38 12.32 6.88
C TYR A 278 -7.61 11.19 7.88
N PHE A 279 -6.74 10.16 7.89
CA PHE A 279 -6.82 9.03 8.80
C PHE A 279 -5.97 9.19 10.06
N SER A 280 -5.43 10.38 10.33
CA SER A 280 -4.50 10.63 11.45
C SER A 280 -5.05 10.22 12.82
N SER A 281 -6.37 10.28 13.02
CA SER A 281 -7.01 9.83 14.27
C SER A 281 -6.93 8.31 14.51
N TYR A 282 -6.72 7.53 13.45
CA TYR A 282 -6.60 6.07 13.52
C TYR A 282 -5.14 5.61 13.58
N ILE A 283 -4.21 6.45 13.13
CA ILE A 283 -2.80 6.10 12.96
C ILE A 283 -2.04 6.48 14.24
N ASP A 284 -1.42 5.47 14.85
CA ASP A 284 -0.58 5.69 16.02
C ASP A 284 0.68 6.49 15.65
N PRO A 285 1.12 7.47 16.46
CA PRO A 285 2.35 8.24 16.21
C PRO A 285 3.64 7.42 16.12
N ALA A 286 3.61 6.13 16.47
CA ALA A 286 4.71 5.20 16.22
C ALA A 286 4.88 4.85 14.74
N PHE A 287 3.83 5.01 13.92
CA PHE A 287 3.89 4.80 12.48
C PHE A 287 4.26 6.09 11.74
N HIS A 288 5.17 5.98 10.79
CA HIS A 288 5.63 7.12 9.99
C HIS A 288 5.84 6.72 8.54
N LEU A 289 5.64 7.68 7.64
CA LEU A 289 5.99 7.56 6.23
C LEU A 289 7.44 8.01 6.05
N ARG A 290 8.20 7.32 5.18
CA ARG A 290 9.56 7.72 4.82
C ARG A 290 9.55 8.40 3.46
N PHE A 291 9.84 9.70 3.45
CA PHE A 291 9.92 10.47 2.19
C PHE A 291 10.87 9.84 1.16
N TYR A 292 11.97 9.24 1.63
CA TYR A 292 12.95 8.58 0.77
C TYR A 292 12.35 7.48 -0.12
N ASP A 293 11.39 6.71 0.38
CA ASP A 293 10.82 5.59 -0.39
C ASP A 293 9.96 6.07 -1.54
N PHE A 294 9.28 7.21 -1.39
CA PHE A 294 8.56 7.84 -2.49
C PHE A 294 9.50 8.23 -3.63
N ILE A 295 10.69 8.75 -3.29
CA ILE A 295 11.69 9.16 -4.27
C ILE A 295 12.33 7.95 -4.91
N SER A 296 12.72 6.93 -4.13
CA SER A 296 13.40 5.75 -4.62
C SER A 296 12.49 4.91 -5.54
N GLU A 297 11.23 4.68 -5.14
CA GLU A 297 10.23 3.97 -5.96
C GLU A 297 9.86 4.76 -7.24
N SER A 298 10.05 6.09 -7.24
CA SER A 298 9.66 6.95 -8.37
C SER A 298 10.84 7.46 -9.20
N ILE A 299 12.06 7.01 -8.92
CA ILE A 299 13.28 7.58 -9.50
C ILE A 299 13.30 7.49 -11.03
N SER A 300 12.75 6.42 -11.59
CA SER A 300 12.63 6.21 -13.04
C SER A 300 11.76 7.26 -13.72
N TYR A 301 10.61 7.60 -13.11
CA TYR A 301 9.72 8.66 -13.60
C TYR A 301 10.36 10.05 -13.49
N ILE A 302 11.10 10.30 -12.41
CA ILE A 302 11.82 11.57 -12.20
C ILE A 302 12.87 11.76 -13.29
N ILE A 303 13.74 10.75 -13.49
CA ILE A 303 14.80 10.76 -14.51
C ILE A 303 14.20 10.85 -15.92
N GLY A 304 13.17 10.04 -16.22
CA GLY A 304 12.47 10.10 -17.51
C GLY A 304 11.86 11.47 -17.77
N GLY A 305 11.32 12.13 -16.73
CA GLY A 305 10.83 13.50 -16.81
C GLY A 305 11.94 14.50 -17.14
N PHE A 306 13.11 14.41 -16.51
CA PHE A 306 14.26 15.27 -16.83
C PHE A 306 14.78 15.05 -18.27
N ILE A 307 14.86 13.81 -18.74
CA ILE A 307 15.26 13.49 -20.12
C ILE A 307 14.27 14.10 -21.11
N THR A 308 12.97 13.86 -20.92
CA THR A 308 11.93 14.38 -21.82
C THR A 308 11.84 15.90 -21.78
N PHE A 309 12.08 16.53 -20.63
CA PHE A 309 12.17 17.98 -20.50
C PHE A 309 13.34 18.57 -21.30
N SER A 310 14.51 17.95 -21.18
CA SER A 310 15.72 18.36 -21.90
C SER A 310 15.51 18.26 -23.42
N LEU A 311 14.90 17.16 -23.87
CA LEU A 311 14.51 16.99 -25.28
C LEU A 311 13.47 18.04 -25.71
N ALA A 312 12.47 18.35 -24.88
CA ALA A 312 11.48 19.38 -25.18
C ALA A 312 12.14 20.75 -25.42
N HIS A 313 13.14 21.08 -24.59
CA HIS A 313 13.89 22.32 -24.72
C HIS A 313 14.78 22.34 -25.98
N ALA A 314 15.46 21.23 -26.29
CA ALA A 314 16.26 21.08 -27.50
C ALA A 314 15.39 21.22 -28.76
N PHE A 315 14.23 20.56 -28.81
CA PHE A 315 13.29 20.63 -29.94
C PHE A 315 12.69 22.03 -30.11
N ARG A 316 12.42 22.74 -29.00
CA ARG A 316 11.98 24.14 -29.03
C ARG A 316 13.06 25.04 -29.65
N LYS A 317 14.33 24.86 -29.28
CA LYS A 317 15.44 25.61 -29.85
C LYS A 317 15.63 25.29 -31.33
N GLY A 318 15.56 24.02 -31.72
CA GLY A 318 15.59 23.61 -33.13
C GLY A 318 14.46 24.24 -33.96
N TYR A 319 13.24 24.30 -33.41
CA TYR A 319 12.13 25.00 -34.05
C TYR A 319 12.40 26.49 -34.23
N GLN A 320 12.92 27.18 -33.20
CA GLN A 320 13.26 28.60 -33.30
C GLN A 320 14.29 28.87 -34.41
N LEU A 321 15.36 28.08 -34.44
CA LEU A 321 16.40 28.20 -35.46
C LEU A 321 15.86 28.00 -36.88
N GLN A 322 14.94 27.04 -37.08
CA GLN A 322 14.28 26.86 -38.38
C GLN A 322 13.42 28.06 -38.78
N GLN A 323 12.73 28.71 -37.82
CA GLN A 323 11.96 29.91 -38.12
C GLN A 323 12.88 31.09 -38.48
N ASP A 324 13.98 31.28 -37.75
CA ASP A 324 14.93 32.36 -38.00
C ASP A 324 15.61 32.21 -39.38
N GLN A 325 15.97 30.97 -39.76
CA GLN A 325 16.54 30.69 -41.09
C GLN A 325 15.53 30.97 -42.22
N ASN A 326 14.26 30.59 -42.03
CA ASN A 326 13.21 30.85 -43.02
C ASN A 326 12.85 32.34 -43.17
N LEU A 327 13.27 33.20 -42.23
CA LEU A 327 13.10 34.66 -42.31
C LEU A 327 14.29 35.35 -43.00
N THR A 328 15.42 34.65 -43.12
CA THR A 328 16.68 35.22 -43.64
C THR A 328 16.90 34.90 -45.12
N ILE A 329 16.29 33.82 -45.62
CA ILE A 329 16.24 33.42 -47.04
C ILE A 329 14.99 34.06 -47.66
#